data_AF-A0A4Q0Y484-F1
#
_entry.id   AF-A0A4Q0Y484-F1
#
_cell.length_a   1.000
_cell.length_b   1.000
_cell.length_c   1.000
_cell.angle_alpha   90.00
_cell.angle_beta   90.00
_cell.angle_gamma   90.00
#
_symmetry.space_group_name_H-M   'P 1'
#
loop_
_entity.id
_entity.type
_entity.pdbx_description
1 polymer ?
#
loop_
_entity_poly.entity_id
_entity_poly.type
_entity_poly.pdbx_seq_one_letter_code
_entity_poly.pdbx_strand_id
1 'polypeptide(L)'
;MTSSMQNLAKKANDQAASLEETAAAVEEITSITRSNAENASKMANLGKTVRSSVTIGEDLASKTALSMDEINEKVTAINEAINVIDQIAFQTNILSLNAAVEAATAGEAGKGFAVVAQEVRNLASRSADAAKEIKALVEDANQKANDGKIISDKMKEGYKELNTHISETIHIIEDVSTASKEQMSGIEQINHAVTMLDRVTQENANEANQVKKIANEVATIAQELVNDAKSKKFN
;
A
#
# COMPACT_ATOMS: atom_id res chain seq x y z
N MET A 1 1.33 33.18 60.30
CA MET A 1 1.76 33.81 59.03
C MET A 1 3.05 33.19 58.50
N THR A 2 4.14 33.18 59.28
CA THR A 2 5.43 32.56 58.89
C THR A 2 5.30 31.08 58.49
N SER A 3 4.56 30.29 59.25
CA SER A 3 4.28 28.87 58.94
C SER A 3 3.47 28.68 57.65
N SER A 4 2.46 29.52 57.42
CA SER A 4 1.64 29.51 56.20
C SER A 4 2.48 29.83 54.97
N MET A 5 3.37 30.83 55.05
CA MET A 5 4.28 31.20 53.96
C MET A 5 5.34 30.13 53.71
N GLN A 6 5.83 29.46 54.75
CA GLN A 6 6.73 28.32 54.60
C GLN A 6 6.04 27.14 53.88
N ASN A 7 4.76 26.88 54.18
CA ASN A 7 3.96 25.90 53.45
C ASN A 7 3.72 26.30 51.99
N LEU A 8 3.48 27.57 51.70
CA LEU A 8 3.32 28.06 50.32
C LEU A 8 4.62 27.88 49.51
N ALA A 9 5.76 28.27 50.07
CA ALA A 9 7.07 28.07 49.43
C ALA A 9 7.36 26.59 49.18
N LYS A 10 7.02 25.70 50.13
CA LYS A 10 7.15 24.25 49.94
C LYS A 10 6.29 23.75 48.77
N LYS A 11 5.00 24.13 48.74
CA LYS A 11 4.09 23.75 47.66
C LYS A 11 4.54 24.27 46.30
N ALA A 12 5.08 25.49 46.23
CA ALA A 12 5.64 26.03 45.00
C ALA A 12 6.85 25.21 44.52
N ASN A 13 7.75 24.80 45.41
CA ASN A 13 8.86 23.91 45.04
C ASN A 13 8.37 22.52 44.57
N ASP A 14 7.40 21.92 45.27
CA ASP A 14 6.81 20.63 44.87
C ASP A 14 6.13 20.74 43.48
N GLN A 15 5.48 21.88 43.22
CA GLN A 15 4.86 22.18 41.92
C GLN A 15 5.91 22.40 40.82
N ALA A 16 7.03 23.07 41.11
CA ALA A 16 8.13 23.24 40.16
C ALA A 16 8.72 21.89 39.71
N ALA A 17 8.92 20.96 40.65
CA ALA A 17 9.36 19.60 40.32
C ALA A 17 8.36 18.87 39.40
N SER A 18 7.05 19.04 39.64
CA SER A 18 6.01 18.46 38.78
C SER A 18 5.99 19.09 37.38
N LEU A 19 6.33 20.38 37.27
CA LEU A 19 6.45 21.08 35.98
C LEU A 19 7.69 20.64 35.19
N GLU A 20 8.81 20.33 35.85
CA GLU A 20 9.98 19.73 35.20
C GLU A 20 9.64 18.36 34.57
N GLU A 21 8.94 17.49 35.29
CA GLU A 21 8.48 16.20 34.75
C GLU A 21 7.51 16.40 33.58
N THR A 22 6.60 17.37 33.68
CA THR A 22 5.66 17.71 32.60
C THR A 22 6.39 18.24 31.38
N ALA A 23 7.41 19.09 31.55
CA ALA A 23 8.21 19.63 30.46
C ALA A 23 8.97 18.50 29.74
N ALA A 24 9.56 17.57 30.48
CA ALA A 24 10.23 16.40 29.90
C ALA A 24 9.28 15.53 29.08
N ALA A 25 8.06 15.28 29.58
CA ALA A 25 7.03 14.54 28.84
C ALA A 25 6.60 15.28 27.56
N VAL A 26 6.49 16.61 27.62
CA VAL A 26 6.17 17.44 26.45
C VAL A 26 7.28 17.38 25.40
N GLU A 27 8.56 17.39 25.79
CA GLU A 27 9.69 17.22 24.87
C GLU A 27 9.66 15.84 24.19
N GLU A 28 9.38 14.77 24.95
CA GLU A 28 9.25 13.41 24.39
C GLU A 28 8.11 13.34 23.37
N ILE A 29 6.93 13.88 23.71
CA ILE A 29 5.77 13.95 22.79
C ILE A 29 6.14 14.77 21.55
N THR A 30 6.84 15.90 21.71
CA THR A 30 7.32 16.72 20.58
C THR A 30 8.17 15.90 19.62
N SER A 31 9.11 15.12 20.16
CA SER A 31 9.99 14.25 19.39
C SER A 31 9.21 13.18 18.61
N ILE A 32 8.26 12.52 19.26
CA ILE A 32 7.39 11.50 18.65
C ILE A 32 6.53 12.12 17.54
N THR A 33 5.88 13.25 17.80
CA THR A 33 5.04 13.95 16.82
C THR A 33 5.84 14.40 15.59
N ARG A 34 7.08 14.89 15.79
CA ARG A 34 7.98 15.20 14.67
C ARG A 34 8.33 13.95 13.85
N SER A 35 8.66 12.85 14.52
CA SER A 35 8.94 11.58 13.85
C SER A 35 7.73 11.06 13.06
N ASN A 36 6.51 11.20 13.59
CA ASN A 36 5.28 10.84 12.90
C ASN A 36 5.08 11.65 11.61
N ALA A 37 5.31 12.97 11.65
CA ALA A 37 5.22 13.82 10.46
C ALA A 37 6.25 13.42 9.38
N GLU A 38 7.49 13.12 9.78
CA GLU A 38 8.52 12.62 8.86
C GLU A 38 8.16 11.27 8.26
N ASN A 39 7.64 10.34 9.08
CA ASN A 39 7.22 9.02 8.63
C ASN A 39 6.02 9.10 7.68
N ALA A 40 5.04 9.96 7.96
CA ALA A 40 3.94 10.23 7.03
C ALA A 40 4.44 10.75 5.68
N SER A 41 5.41 11.67 5.67
CA SER A 41 6.04 12.15 4.43
C SER A 41 6.74 11.02 3.65
N LYS A 42 7.47 10.14 4.35
CA LYS A 42 8.11 8.97 3.73
C LYS A 42 7.07 7.99 3.16
N MET A 43 6.00 7.71 3.91
CA MET A 43 4.90 6.85 3.47
C MET A 43 4.20 7.41 2.23
N ALA A 44 3.98 8.72 2.16
CA ALA A 44 3.37 9.36 0.99
C ALA A 44 4.23 9.19 -0.27
N ASN A 45 5.55 9.33 -0.14
CA ASN A 45 6.48 9.09 -1.25
C ASN A 45 6.48 7.62 -1.68
N LEU A 46 6.52 6.69 -0.73
CA LEU A 46 6.43 5.26 -1.02
C LEU A 46 5.11 4.92 -1.72
N GLY A 47 3.99 5.48 -1.26
CA GLY A 47 2.68 5.33 -1.89
C GLY A 47 2.67 5.79 -3.35
N LYS A 48 3.33 6.90 -3.68
CA LYS A 48 3.49 7.37 -5.07
C LYS A 48 4.28 6.37 -5.91
N THR A 49 5.36 5.79 -5.38
CA THR A 49 6.13 4.75 -6.07
C THR A 49 5.29 3.51 -6.32
N VAL A 50 4.55 3.03 -5.31
CA VAL A 50 3.65 1.88 -5.45
C VAL A 50 2.58 2.15 -6.50
N ARG A 51 1.96 3.34 -6.47
CA ARG A 51 0.97 3.74 -7.48
C ARG A 51 1.53 3.69 -8.91
N SER A 52 2.78 4.13 -9.11
CA SER A 52 3.46 4.02 -10.39
C SER A 52 3.62 2.57 -10.84
N SER A 53 4.08 1.68 -9.94
CA SER A 53 4.21 0.25 -10.23
C SER A 53 2.87 -0.41 -10.58
N VAL A 54 1.78 0.01 -9.93
CA VAL A 54 0.43 -0.47 -10.19
C VAL A 54 -0.05 -0.04 -11.58
N THR A 55 0.18 1.21 -11.97
CA THR A 55 -0.14 1.69 -13.33
C THR A 55 0.64 0.94 -14.40
N ILE A 56 1.93 0.64 -14.15
CA ILE A 56 2.73 -0.19 -15.06
C ILE A 56 2.16 -1.62 -15.12
N GLY A 57 1.76 -2.19 -13.99
CA GLY A 57 1.12 -3.50 -13.92
C GLY A 57 -0.19 -3.57 -14.71
N GLU A 58 -1.02 -2.53 -14.62
CA GLU A 58 -2.26 -2.38 -15.39
C GLU A 58 -2.01 -2.36 -16.90
N ASP A 59 -1.02 -1.56 -17.36
CA ASP A 59 -0.61 -1.51 -18.76
C ASP A 59 -0.08 -2.87 -19.27
N LEU A 60 0.74 -3.55 -18.49
CA LEU A 60 1.24 -4.89 -18.84
C LEU A 60 0.13 -5.93 -18.91
N ALA A 61 -0.85 -5.89 -18.00
CA ALA A 61 -2.03 -6.76 -18.05
C ALA A 61 -2.86 -6.49 -19.32
N SER A 62 -3.05 -5.21 -19.68
CA SER A 62 -3.73 -4.81 -20.92
C SER A 62 -3.01 -5.32 -22.17
N LYS A 63 -1.69 -5.15 -22.24
CA LYS A 63 -0.86 -5.68 -23.34
C LYS A 63 -0.93 -7.20 -23.43
N THR A 64 -0.94 -7.89 -22.29
CA THR A 64 -1.06 -9.36 -22.25
C THR A 64 -2.41 -9.81 -22.80
N ALA A 65 -3.51 -9.13 -22.45
CA ALA A 65 -4.84 -9.42 -22.99
C ALA A 65 -4.87 -9.24 -24.52
N LEU A 66 -4.28 -8.16 -25.04
CA LEU A 66 -4.15 -7.91 -26.49
C LEU A 66 -3.34 -9.01 -27.19
N SER A 67 -2.20 -9.43 -26.61
CA SER A 67 -1.41 -10.52 -27.19
C SER A 67 -2.16 -11.85 -27.19
N MET A 68 -3.00 -12.13 -26.19
CA MET A 68 -3.84 -13.33 -26.19
C MET A 68 -4.94 -13.27 -27.27
N ASP A 69 -5.48 -12.08 -27.55
CA ASP A 69 -6.40 -11.86 -28.67
C ASP A 69 -5.72 -12.11 -30.03
N GLU A 70 -4.51 -11.59 -30.22
CA GLU A 70 -3.72 -11.85 -31.44
C GLU A 70 -3.41 -13.34 -31.61
N ILE A 71 -3.04 -14.04 -30.52
CA ILE A 71 -2.81 -15.49 -30.54
C ILE A 71 -4.10 -16.22 -30.95
N ASN A 72 -5.24 -15.86 -30.38
CA ASN A 72 -6.53 -16.48 -30.70
C ASN A 72 -6.89 -16.32 -32.20
N GLU A 73 -6.66 -15.13 -32.77
CA GLU A 73 -6.83 -14.90 -34.21
C GLU A 73 -5.93 -15.82 -35.05
N LYS A 74 -4.65 -15.96 -34.70
CA LYS A 74 -3.72 -16.85 -35.41
C LYS A 74 -4.09 -18.33 -35.27
N VAL A 75 -4.50 -18.75 -34.07
CA VAL A 75 -4.94 -20.12 -33.82
C VAL A 75 -6.21 -20.45 -34.61
N THR A 76 -7.14 -19.51 -34.73
CA THR A 76 -8.34 -19.65 -35.57
C THR A 76 -7.99 -19.83 -37.04
N ALA A 77 -7.09 -18.99 -37.57
CA ALA A 77 -6.61 -19.10 -38.96
C ALA A 77 -5.89 -20.44 -39.22
N ILE A 78 -5.14 -20.95 -38.24
CA ILE A 78 -4.52 -22.28 -38.33
C ILE A 78 -5.60 -23.37 -38.39
N ASN A 79 -6.64 -23.29 -37.55
CA ASN A 79 -7.74 -24.26 -37.56
C ASN A 79 -8.44 -24.32 -38.94
N GLU A 80 -8.70 -23.16 -39.55
CA GLU A 80 -9.25 -23.07 -40.91
C GLU A 80 -8.33 -23.74 -41.94
N ALA A 81 -7.02 -23.49 -41.88
CA ALA A 81 -6.05 -24.13 -42.78
C ALA A 81 -6.02 -25.66 -42.60
N ILE A 82 -6.10 -26.17 -41.36
CA ILE A 82 -6.15 -27.61 -41.07
C ILE A 82 -7.45 -28.23 -41.62
N ASN A 83 -8.59 -27.54 -41.54
CA ASN A 83 -9.83 -28.02 -42.14
C ASN A 83 -9.72 -28.13 -43.67
N VAL A 84 -9.00 -27.21 -44.34
CA VAL A 84 -8.72 -27.32 -45.78
C VAL A 84 -7.83 -28.53 -46.08
N ILE A 85 -6.81 -28.80 -45.27
CA ILE A 85 -5.94 -29.98 -45.44
C ILE A 85 -6.73 -31.28 -45.30
N ASP A 86 -7.61 -31.37 -44.31
CA ASP A 86 -8.50 -32.53 -44.12
C ASP A 86 -9.42 -32.74 -45.32
N GLN A 87 -9.99 -31.66 -45.87
CA GLN A 87 -10.78 -31.71 -47.10
C GLN A 87 -9.97 -32.19 -48.31
N ILE A 88 -8.72 -31.71 -48.48
CA ILE A 88 -7.82 -32.15 -49.55
C ILE A 88 -7.47 -33.65 -49.39
N ALA A 89 -7.18 -34.08 -48.17
CA ALA A 89 -6.91 -35.49 -47.86
C ALA A 89 -8.13 -36.37 -48.21
N PHE A 90 -9.34 -35.94 -47.83
CA PHE A 90 -10.58 -36.63 -48.17
C PHE A 90 -10.80 -36.71 -49.69
N GLN A 91 -10.64 -35.61 -50.42
CA GLN A 91 -10.76 -35.60 -51.88
C GLN A 91 -9.74 -36.52 -52.55
N THR A 92 -8.48 -36.50 -52.07
CA THR A 92 -7.39 -37.35 -52.57
C THR A 92 -7.70 -38.84 -52.34
N ASN A 93 -8.27 -39.17 -51.19
CA ASN A 93 -8.72 -40.53 -50.87
C ASN A 93 -9.82 -40.99 -51.85
N ILE A 94 -10.81 -40.14 -52.17
CA ILE A 94 -11.84 -40.46 -53.17
C ILE A 94 -11.26 -40.62 -54.58
N LEU A 95 -10.36 -39.72 -55.00
CA LEU A 95 -9.66 -39.81 -56.29
C LEU A 95 -8.86 -41.12 -56.43
N SER A 96 -8.14 -41.50 -55.37
CA SER A 96 -7.35 -42.74 -55.34
C SER A 96 -8.23 -44.00 -55.41
N LEU A 97 -9.41 -43.98 -54.77
CA LEU A 97 -10.38 -45.06 -54.84
C LEU A 97 -10.92 -45.22 -56.27
N ASN A 98 -11.29 -44.12 -56.92
CA ASN A 98 -11.74 -44.14 -58.31
C ASN A 98 -10.65 -44.67 -59.25
N ALA A 99 -9.39 -44.26 -59.05
CA ALA A 99 -8.25 -44.77 -59.81
C ALA A 99 -8.02 -46.27 -59.60
N ALA A 100 -8.19 -46.77 -58.38
CA ALA A 100 -8.09 -48.20 -58.08
C ALA A 100 -9.21 -49.01 -58.78
N VAL A 101 -10.43 -48.47 -58.83
CA VAL A 101 -11.56 -49.07 -59.58
C VAL A 101 -11.25 -49.14 -61.07
N GLU A 102 -10.78 -48.05 -61.67
CA GLU A 102 -10.45 -48.01 -63.10
C GLU A 102 -9.29 -48.95 -63.45
N ALA A 103 -8.27 -49.02 -62.57
CA ALA A 103 -7.17 -49.96 -62.71
C ALA A 103 -7.62 -51.44 -62.65
N ALA A 104 -8.63 -51.75 -61.83
CA ALA A 104 -9.23 -53.08 -61.79
C ALA A 104 -10.00 -53.39 -63.10
N THR A 105 -10.70 -52.40 -63.66
CA THR A 105 -11.40 -52.51 -64.96
C THR A 105 -10.43 -52.80 -66.11
N ALA A 106 -9.21 -52.24 -66.07
CA ALA A 106 -8.17 -52.45 -67.08
C ALA A 106 -7.43 -53.81 -66.98
N GLY A 107 -7.72 -54.63 -65.97
CA GLY A 107 -7.17 -55.99 -65.81
C GLY A 107 -5.64 -56.04 -65.66
N GLU A 108 -4.97 -56.90 -66.43
CA GLU A 108 -3.49 -57.06 -66.38
C GLU A 108 -2.73 -55.76 -66.66
N ALA A 109 -3.23 -54.90 -67.56
CA ALA A 109 -2.58 -53.64 -67.92
C ALA A 109 -2.66 -52.58 -66.79
N GLY A 110 -3.63 -52.71 -65.88
CA GLY A 110 -3.86 -51.79 -64.77
C GLY A 110 -3.10 -52.09 -63.49
N LYS A 111 -2.39 -53.24 -63.40
CA LYS A 111 -1.73 -53.69 -62.15
C LYS A 111 -0.77 -52.65 -61.55
N GLY A 112 0.04 -51.99 -62.38
CA GLY A 112 0.94 -50.93 -61.91
C GLY A 112 0.20 -49.70 -61.37
N PHE A 113 -0.88 -49.29 -62.03
CA PHE A 113 -1.74 -48.18 -61.60
C PHE A 113 -2.47 -48.50 -60.29
N ALA A 114 -2.91 -49.75 -60.09
CA ALA A 114 -3.58 -50.17 -58.86
C ALA A 114 -2.67 -50.02 -57.63
N VAL A 115 -1.38 -50.34 -57.75
CA VAL A 115 -0.41 -50.18 -56.65
C VAL A 115 -0.21 -48.70 -56.31
N VAL A 116 -0.05 -47.84 -57.32
CA VAL A 116 0.08 -46.39 -57.11
C VAL A 116 -1.19 -45.81 -56.47
N ALA A 117 -2.37 -46.22 -56.94
CA ALA A 117 -3.65 -45.79 -56.36
C ALA A 117 -3.77 -46.18 -54.88
N GLN A 118 -3.35 -47.40 -54.50
CA GLN A 118 -3.34 -47.83 -53.11
C GLN A 118 -2.35 -47.04 -52.25
N GLU A 119 -1.16 -46.71 -52.78
CA GLU A 119 -0.17 -45.91 -52.05
C GLU A 119 -0.64 -44.46 -51.84
N VAL A 120 -1.25 -43.85 -52.86
CA VAL A 120 -1.88 -42.53 -52.75
C VAL A 120 -3.01 -42.54 -51.72
N ARG A 121 -3.81 -43.62 -51.68
CA ARG A 121 -4.86 -43.80 -50.69
C ARG A 121 -4.32 -43.86 -49.26
N ASN A 122 -3.26 -44.65 -49.05
CA ASN A 122 -2.60 -44.75 -47.76
C ASN A 122 -2.03 -43.40 -47.31
N LEU A 123 -1.40 -42.65 -48.24
CA LEU A 123 -0.88 -41.31 -47.96
C LEU A 123 -2.01 -40.33 -47.59
N ALA A 124 -3.14 -40.37 -48.30
CA ALA A 124 -4.30 -39.55 -48.01
C ALA A 124 -4.89 -39.84 -46.62
N SER A 125 -5.00 -41.13 -46.22
CA SER A 125 -5.44 -41.51 -44.87
C SER A 125 -4.50 -40.97 -43.80
N ARG A 126 -3.17 -41.13 -44.00
CA ARG A 126 -2.17 -40.61 -43.06
C ARG A 126 -2.23 -39.08 -42.92
N SER A 127 -2.48 -38.37 -44.02
CA SER A 127 -2.66 -36.92 -43.98
C SER A 127 -3.91 -36.50 -43.20
N ALA A 128 -5.03 -37.24 -43.35
CA ALA A 128 -6.25 -36.99 -42.58
C ALA A 128 -6.05 -37.23 -41.08
N ASP A 129 -5.37 -38.33 -40.71
CA ASP A 129 -5.05 -38.64 -39.32
C ASP A 129 -4.16 -37.54 -38.69
N ALA A 130 -3.13 -37.09 -39.42
CA ALA A 130 -2.26 -36.00 -38.97
C ALA A 130 -3.03 -34.66 -38.84
N ALA A 131 -3.91 -34.35 -39.80
CA ALA A 131 -4.76 -33.15 -39.72
C ALA A 131 -5.65 -33.18 -38.47
N LYS A 132 -6.22 -34.35 -38.13
CA LYS A 132 -7.04 -34.53 -36.92
C LYS A 132 -6.23 -34.35 -35.64
N GLU A 133 -5.01 -34.88 -35.57
CA GLU A 133 -4.12 -34.68 -34.41
C GLU A 133 -3.74 -33.20 -34.23
N ILE A 134 -3.37 -32.51 -35.31
CA ILE A 134 -3.04 -31.08 -35.25
C ILE A 134 -4.27 -30.27 -34.85
N LYS A 135 -5.47 -30.61 -35.36
CA LYS A 135 -6.71 -29.94 -34.98
C LYS A 135 -6.97 -30.00 -33.48
N ALA A 136 -6.76 -31.16 -32.85
CA ALA A 136 -6.90 -31.31 -31.40
C ALA A 136 -5.90 -30.43 -30.62
N LEU A 137 -4.65 -30.33 -31.07
CA LEU A 137 -3.64 -29.45 -30.45
C LEU A 137 -4.00 -27.96 -30.60
N VAL A 138 -4.54 -27.57 -31.75
CA VAL A 138 -4.97 -26.20 -32.04
C VAL A 138 -6.19 -25.82 -31.21
N GLU A 139 -7.14 -26.75 -31.01
CA GLU A 139 -8.30 -26.55 -30.13
C GLU A 139 -7.88 -26.36 -28.66
N ASP A 140 -6.93 -27.16 -28.15
CA ASP A 140 -6.37 -26.97 -26.81
C ASP A 140 -5.63 -25.63 -26.68
N ALA A 141 -4.79 -25.28 -27.66
CA ALA A 141 -4.10 -23.98 -27.68
C ALA A 141 -5.09 -22.81 -27.68
N ASN A 142 -6.21 -22.93 -28.40
CA ASN A 142 -7.26 -21.91 -28.42
C ASN A 142 -7.89 -21.73 -27.03
N GLN A 143 -8.22 -22.84 -26.36
CA GLN A 143 -8.77 -22.81 -25.01
C GLN A 143 -7.80 -22.13 -24.03
N LYS A 144 -6.50 -22.48 -24.09
CA LYS A 144 -5.47 -21.87 -23.24
C LYS A 144 -5.29 -20.38 -23.49
N ALA A 145 -5.32 -19.94 -24.75
CA ALA A 145 -5.24 -18.51 -25.09
C ALA A 145 -6.45 -17.74 -24.54
N ASN A 146 -7.66 -18.30 -24.67
CA ASN A 146 -8.87 -17.70 -24.13
C ASN A 146 -8.85 -17.62 -22.59
N ASP A 147 -8.41 -18.68 -21.91
CA ASP A 147 -8.22 -18.66 -20.45
C ASP A 147 -7.20 -17.59 -20.03
N GLY A 148 -6.08 -17.49 -20.76
CA GLY A 148 -5.05 -16.47 -20.55
C GLY A 148 -5.58 -15.04 -20.70
N LYS A 149 -6.46 -14.82 -21.69
CA LYS A 149 -7.16 -13.54 -21.85
C LYS A 149 -8.04 -13.21 -20.64
N ILE A 150 -8.89 -14.15 -20.21
CA ILE A 150 -9.78 -13.95 -19.06
C ILE A 150 -8.98 -13.62 -17.79
N ILE A 151 -7.86 -14.30 -17.58
CA ILE A 151 -6.97 -14.01 -16.43
C ILE A 151 -6.38 -12.60 -16.55
N SER A 152 -5.91 -12.22 -17.73
CA SER A 152 -5.33 -10.89 -17.99
C SER A 152 -6.35 -9.76 -17.78
N ASP A 153 -7.61 -9.97 -18.18
CA ASP A 153 -8.69 -9.02 -17.92
C ASP A 153 -9.01 -8.89 -16.43
N LYS A 154 -9.03 -10.00 -15.68
CA LYS A 154 -9.17 -9.96 -14.22
C LYS A 154 -7.98 -9.26 -13.54
N MET A 155 -6.76 -9.45 -14.04
CA MET A 155 -5.59 -8.73 -13.55
C MET A 155 -5.74 -7.22 -13.74
N LYS A 156 -6.25 -6.79 -14.90
CA LYS A 156 -6.53 -5.37 -15.19
C LYS A 156 -7.53 -4.78 -14.20
N GLU A 157 -8.63 -5.49 -13.91
CA GLU A 157 -9.59 -5.07 -12.88
C GLU A 157 -8.95 -4.99 -11.48
N GLY A 158 -8.16 -6.00 -11.11
CA GLY A 158 -7.45 -6.02 -9.83
C GLY A 158 -6.45 -4.87 -9.66
N TYR A 159 -5.71 -4.52 -10.71
CA TYR A 159 -4.82 -3.34 -10.67
C TYR A 159 -5.60 -2.03 -10.54
N LYS A 160 -6.78 -1.93 -11.16
CA LYS A 160 -7.65 -0.75 -11.05
C LYS A 160 -8.17 -0.56 -9.62
N GLU A 161 -8.62 -1.64 -8.98
CA GLU A 161 -9.03 -1.62 -7.57
C GLU A 161 -7.85 -1.26 -6.66
N LEU A 162 -6.68 -1.85 -6.90
CA LEU A 162 -5.47 -1.56 -6.14
C LEU A 162 -5.05 -0.08 -6.29
N ASN A 163 -5.21 0.50 -7.48
CA ASN A 163 -4.97 1.93 -7.72
C ASN A 163 -5.91 2.84 -6.91
N THR A 164 -7.18 2.44 -6.75
CA THR A 164 -8.12 3.12 -5.85
C THR A 164 -7.65 3.03 -4.39
N HIS A 165 -7.36 1.82 -3.90
CA HIS A 165 -6.93 1.63 -2.50
C HIS A 165 -5.62 2.34 -2.16
N ILE A 166 -4.63 2.36 -3.07
CA ILE A 166 -3.38 3.09 -2.83
C ILE A 166 -3.62 4.61 -2.82
N SER A 167 -4.54 5.11 -3.64
CA SER A 167 -4.91 6.53 -3.66
C SER A 167 -5.59 6.95 -2.36
N GLU A 168 -6.52 6.15 -1.84
CA GLU A 168 -7.13 6.35 -0.52
C GLU A 168 -6.09 6.29 0.61
N THR A 169 -5.14 5.35 0.53
CA THR A 169 -4.05 5.22 1.51
C THR A 169 -3.17 6.48 1.52
N ILE A 170 -2.80 7.01 0.35
CA ILE A 170 -2.04 8.27 0.24
C ILE A 170 -2.81 9.42 0.88
N HIS A 171 -4.13 9.50 0.66
CA HIS A 171 -4.97 10.54 1.25
C HIS A 171 -4.97 10.47 2.79
N ILE A 172 -5.14 9.28 3.36
CA ILE A 172 -5.07 9.08 4.82
C ILE A 172 -3.70 9.51 5.37
N ILE A 173 -2.62 9.22 4.64
CA ILE A 173 -1.27 9.64 5.06
C ILE A 173 -1.12 11.17 5.04
N GLU A 174 -1.74 11.86 4.07
CA GLU A 174 -1.78 13.32 4.03
C GLU A 174 -2.56 13.90 5.22
N ASP A 175 -3.66 13.26 5.61
CA ASP A 175 -4.42 13.64 6.81
C ASP A 175 -3.57 13.46 8.08
N VAL A 176 -2.85 12.34 8.22
CA VAL A 176 -1.92 12.11 9.35
C VAL A 176 -0.81 13.16 9.40
N SER A 177 -0.26 13.53 8.24
CA SER A 177 0.76 14.58 8.13
C SER A 177 0.22 15.93 8.58
N THR A 178 -1.00 16.27 8.18
CA THR A 178 -1.69 17.51 8.57
C THR A 178 -1.99 17.52 10.06
N ALA A 179 -2.59 16.46 10.59
CA ALA A 179 -2.86 16.30 12.02
C ALA A 179 -1.58 16.37 12.87
N SER A 180 -0.48 15.79 12.40
CA SER A 180 0.82 15.87 13.10
C SER A 180 1.37 17.30 13.15
N LYS A 181 1.16 18.11 12.10
CA LYS A 181 1.53 19.53 12.11
C LYS A 181 0.67 20.34 13.08
N GLU A 182 -0.64 20.08 13.12
CA GLU A 182 -1.54 20.70 14.09
C GLU A 182 -1.18 20.32 15.53
N GLN A 183 -0.87 19.05 15.78
CA GLN A 183 -0.37 18.58 17.07
C GLN A 183 0.91 19.32 17.47
N MET A 184 1.85 19.52 16.54
CA MET A 184 3.09 20.25 16.82
C MET A 184 2.81 21.69 17.26
N SER A 185 1.87 22.39 16.59
CA SER A 185 1.42 23.73 16.99
C SER A 185 0.75 23.72 18.39
N GLY A 186 -0.10 22.72 18.67
CA GLY A 186 -0.69 22.56 19.99
C GLY A 186 0.34 22.29 21.10
N ILE A 187 1.39 21.54 20.78
CA ILE A 187 2.50 21.26 21.70
C ILE A 187 3.32 22.53 21.97
N GLU A 188 3.56 23.38 20.97
CA GLU A 188 4.21 24.68 21.17
C GLU A 188 3.41 25.56 22.16
N GLN A 189 2.08 25.57 22.04
CA GLN A 189 1.22 26.30 23.00
C GLN A 189 1.31 25.72 24.42
N ILE A 190 1.33 24.40 24.56
CA ILE A 190 1.52 23.73 25.86
C ILE A 190 2.89 24.09 26.45
N ASN A 191 3.95 24.06 25.65
CA ASN A 191 5.30 24.41 26.10
C ASN A 191 5.37 25.87 26.61
N HIS A 192 4.72 26.80 25.91
CA HIS A 192 4.58 28.18 26.38
C HIS A 192 3.81 28.28 27.71
N ALA A 193 2.72 27.52 27.87
CA ALA A 193 1.95 27.51 29.11
C ALA A 193 2.76 26.91 30.28
N VAL A 194 3.51 25.84 30.07
CA VAL A 194 4.40 25.23 31.07
C VAL A 194 5.48 26.21 31.50
N THR A 195 6.14 26.89 30.55
CA THR A 195 7.15 27.92 30.84
C THR A 195 6.56 29.08 31.66
N MET A 196 5.32 29.49 31.34
CA MET A 196 4.63 30.52 32.11
C MET A 196 4.29 30.07 33.53
N LEU A 197 3.81 28.83 33.69
CA LEU A 197 3.50 28.24 34.99
C LEU A 197 4.76 28.10 35.86
N ASP A 198 5.89 27.72 35.27
CA ASP A 198 7.16 27.65 35.98
C ASP A 198 7.57 29.03 36.51
N ARG A 199 7.52 30.07 35.66
CA ARG A 199 7.78 31.45 36.08
C ARG A 199 6.89 31.89 37.25
N VAL A 200 5.58 31.68 37.16
CA VAL A 200 4.63 32.04 38.23
C VAL A 200 4.88 31.22 39.49
N THR A 201 5.29 29.96 39.37
CA THR A 201 5.62 29.10 40.50
C THR A 201 6.87 29.60 41.23
N GLN A 202 7.90 30.00 40.50
CA GLN A 202 9.11 30.63 41.06
C GLN A 202 8.79 31.98 41.72
N GLU A 203 7.94 32.81 41.09
CA GLU A 203 7.47 34.07 41.67
C GLU A 203 6.73 33.84 42.99
N ASN A 204 5.80 32.87 43.05
CA ASN A 204 5.09 32.50 44.27
C ASN A 204 6.03 32.03 45.39
N ALA A 205 7.06 31.24 45.07
CA ALA A 205 8.07 30.81 46.05
C ALA A 205 8.88 32.00 46.59
N ASN A 206 9.23 32.95 45.72
CA ASN A 206 9.99 34.14 46.10
C ASN A 206 9.14 35.10 46.94
N GLU A 207 7.91 35.39 46.52
CA GLU A 207 6.94 36.20 47.28
C GLU A 207 6.66 35.60 48.66
N ALA A 208 6.43 34.28 48.74
CA ALA A 208 6.25 33.60 50.02
C ALA A 208 7.46 33.82 50.96
N ASN A 209 8.68 33.77 50.42
CA ASN A 209 9.89 34.04 51.20
C ASN A 209 10.02 35.51 51.62
N GLN A 210 9.66 36.46 50.75
CA GLN A 210 9.64 37.89 51.10
C GLN A 210 8.63 38.20 52.19
N VAL A 211 7.38 37.70 52.07
CA VAL A 211 6.34 37.90 53.08
C VAL A 211 6.72 37.22 54.40
N LYS A 212 7.37 36.05 54.36
CA LYS A 212 7.94 35.41 55.56
C LYS A 212 8.97 36.31 56.25
N LYS A 213 9.86 36.95 55.49
CA LYS A 213 10.86 37.89 56.02
C LYS A 213 10.20 39.10 56.69
N ILE A 214 9.24 39.73 56.01
CA ILE A 214 8.47 40.87 56.55
C ILE A 214 7.73 40.46 57.84
N ALA A 215 7.08 39.30 57.86
CA ALA A 215 6.38 38.81 59.04
C ALA A 215 7.32 38.62 60.25
N ASN A 216 8.56 38.15 60.01
CA ASN A 216 9.58 38.03 61.05
C ASN A 216 10.06 39.40 61.54
N GLU A 217 10.29 40.36 60.63
CA GLU A 217 10.67 41.74 61.00
C GLU A 217 9.58 42.41 61.84
N VAL A 218 8.31 42.27 61.44
CA VAL A 218 7.16 42.79 62.20
C VAL A 218 7.06 42.12 63.58
N ALA A 219 7.30 40.81 63.67
CA ALA A 219 7.33 40.11 64.96
C ALA A 219 8.44 40.63 65.89
N THR A 220 9.63 40.90 65.34
CA THR A 220 10.74 41.50 66.09
C THR A 220 10.38 42.90 66.58
N ILE A 221 9.86 43.77 65.72
CA ILE A 221 9.43 45.13 66.09
C ILE A 221 8.34 45.10 67.16
N ALA A 222 7.36 44.20 67.02
CA ALA A 222 6.30 44.03 68.03
C ALA A 222 6.87 43.58 69.38
N GLN A 223 7.86 42.67 69.38
CA GLN A 223 8.52 42.22 70.60
C GLN A 223 9.33 43.35 71.26
N GLU A 224 10.04 44.16 70.46
CA GLU A 224 10.75 45.36 70.95
C GLU A 224 9.79 46.38 71.57
N LEU A 225 8.65 46.66 70.92
CA LEU A 225 7.61 47.54 71.46
C LEU A 225 7.03 47.02 72.78
N VAL A 226 6.76 45.71 72.89
CA VAL A 226 6.29 45.10 74.14
C VAL A 226 7.35 45.21 75.24
N ASN A 227 8.63 45.04 74.89
CA ASN A 227 9.73 45.17 75.84
C ASN A 227 9.91 46.63 76.31
N ASP A 228 9.81 47.61 75.41
CA ASP A 228 9.84 49.05 75.74
C ASP A 228 8.63 49.45 76.60
N ALA A 229 7.44 48.92 76.31
CA ALA A 229 6.27 49.16 77.15
C ALA A 229 6.42 48.56 78.56
N LYS A 230 7.04 47.37 78.69
CA LYS A 230 7.32 46.73 79.98
C LYS A 230 8.39 47.47 80.80
N SER A 231 9.42 48.01 80.15
CA SER A 231 10.47 48.79 80.83
C SER A 231 9.94 50.12 81.37
N LYS A 232 8.84 50.64 80.79
CA LYS A 232 8.15 51.87 81.21
C LYS A 232 7.08 51.67 82.29
N LYS A 233 7.15 50.61 83.12
CA LYS A 233 6.28 50.53 84.31
C LYS A 233 6.57 51.73 85.23
N PHE A 234 5.57 52.62 85.32
CA PHE A 234 5.51 53.76 86.22
C PHE A 234 5.58 53.30 87.68
N ASN A 235 6.35 54.07 88.47
CA ASN A 235 6.37 54.02 89.94
C ASN A 235 5.00 54.31 90.54
#